data_AF-A0A7X3NVM6-F1
#
_entry.id   AF-A0A7X3NVM6-F1
#
_cell.length_a   1.000
_cell.length_b   1.000
_cell.length_c   1.000
_cell.angle_alpha   90.00
_cell.angle_beta   90.00
_cell.angle_gamma   90.00
#
_symmetry.space_group_name_H-M   'P 1'
#
loop_
_entity.id
_entity.type
_entity.pdbx_description
1 polymer ?
#
loop_
_entity_poly.entity_id
_entity_poly.type
_entity_poly.pdbx_seq_one_letter_code
_entity_poly.pdbx_strand_id
1 'polypeptide(L)'
;DTTPTWSPDGTEIAFISDRRGEYRIYKMGINGEKLSHLTKGGSDWGPAWSPDGQWIAYNTLQPDPPHKRVYLYIVSADGRKPRRLATAVEKGRSAAWSPDSKKIAFSTWELGIGPKIAIIDVESGKLRRVTLGGRVPGGRVFMKYAPAWSPDGKWIAYVSDNLEVQHKTFLYVVDAAGEERAESIRLTTHLSTNISPAWVPEPFFSVSPSAEKMTTLWGKLKQHR
;
A
#
# COMPACT_ATOMS: atom_id res chain seq x y z
N ASP A 1 8.60 14.56 9.41
CA ASP A 1 8.19 13.15 9.59
C ASP A 1 6.84 12.90 8.96
N THR A 2 6.68 11.80 8.21
CA THR A 2 5.46 11.50 7.43
C THR A 2 5.19 9.99 7.34
N THR A 3 3.99 9.61 6.88
CA THR A 3 3.53 8.24 6.56
C THR A 3 3.84 7.20 7.65
N PRO A 4 3.32 7.36 8.89
CA PRO A 4 3.50 6.36 9.93
C PRO A 4 2.73 5.07 9.59
N THR A 5 3.28 3.94 10.00
CA THR A 5 2.64 2.62 9.97
C THR A 5 2.90 1.90 11.30
N TRP A 6 1.87 1.25 11.81
CA TRP A 6 1.92 0.51 13.07
C TRP A 6 2.52 -0.87 12.87
N SER A 7 3.32 -1.32 13.83
CA SER A 7 3.64 -2.74 13.94
C SER A 7 2.37 -3.56 14.20
N PRO A 8 2.31 -4.84 13.79
CA PRO A 8 1.09 -5.65 13.94
C PRO A 8 0.66 -5.87 15.38
N ASP A 9 1.59 -5.81 16.33
CA ASP A 9 1.34 -5.92 17.77
C ASP A 9 0.96 -4.58 18.42
N GLY A 10 0.98 -3.47 17.66
CA GLY A 10 0.65 -2.13 18.13
C GLY A 10 1.67 -1.49 19.07
N THR A 11 2.87 -2.06 19.22
CA THR A 11 3.86 -1.56 20.19
C THR A 11 4.86 -0.57 19.59
N GLU A 12 5.02 -0.56 18.27
CA GLU A 12 5.97 0.26 17.54
C GLU A 12 5.31 0.98 16.35
N ILE A 13 5.94 2.08 15.93
CA ILE A 13 5.58 2.82 14.71
C ILE A 13 6.83 2.90 13.84
N ALA A 14 6.70 2.57 12.55
CA ALA A 14 7.67 2.91 11.52
C ALA A 14 7.20 4.14 10.74
N PHE A 15 8.09 5.06 10.40
CA PHE A 15 7.76 6.32 9.76
C PHE A 15 8.93 6.85 8.92
N ILE A 16 8.64 7.79 8.03
CA ILE A 16 9.68 8.46 7.23
C ILE A 16 10.17 9.71 7.94
N SER A 17 11.49 9.90 7.97
CA SER A 17 12.10 11.16 8.41
C SER A 17 13.28 11.55 7.52
N ASP A 18 13.42 12.84 7.27
CA ASP A 18 14.52 13.49 6.55
C ASP A 18 15.52 14.18 7.49
N ARG A 19 15.45 13.91 8.80
CA ARG A 19 16.31 14.51 9.85
C ARG A 19 17.82 14.36 9.64
N ARG A 20 18.25 13.58 8.64
CA ARG A 20 19.65 13.39 8.22
C ARG A 20 19.84 13.67 6.72
N GLY A 21 19.05 14.60 6.16
CA GLY A 21 19.16 15.12 4.80
C GLY A 21 18.46 14.30 3.70
N GLU A 22 18.12 13.04 3.95
CA GLU A 22 17.44 12.14 3.01
C GLU A 22 16.27 11.45 3.71
N TYR A 23 15.19 11.21 2.98
CA TYR A 23 14.04 10.43 3.48
C TYR A 23 14.48 8.99 3.78
N ARG A 24 14.38 8.61 5.05
CA ARG A 24 14.73 7.28 5.54
C ARG A 24 13.68 6.75 6.49
N ILE A 25 13.68 5.44 6.68
CA ILE A 25 12.74 4.78 7.58
C ILE A 25 13.34 4.73 8.98
N TYR A 26 12.56 5.25 9.92
CA TYR A 26 12.81 5.19 11.34
C TYR A 26 11.73 4.35 12.02
N LYS A 27 12.07 3.82 13.18
CA LYS A 27 11.14 3.11 14.05
C LYS A 27 11.30 3.56 15.49
N MET A 28 10.20 3.64 16.22
CA MET A 28 10.21 3.93 17.66
C MET A 28 9.07 3.18 18.36
N GLY A 29 9.20 3.00 19.67
CA GLY A 29 8.11 2.50 20.50
C GLY A 29 6.98 3.53 20.59
N ILE A 30 5.76 3.08 20.92
CA ILE A 30 4.59 3.96 21.01
C ILE A 30 4.72 5.05 22.09
N ASN A 31 5.56 4.82 23.10
CA ASN A 31 5.91 5.82 24.11
C ASN A 31 6.95 6.86 23.62
N GLY A 32 7.39 6.78 22.36
CA GLY A 32 8.42 7.65 21.78
C GLY A 32 9.87 7.21 22.06
N GLU A 33 10.07 6.11 22.80
CA GLU A 33 11.40 5.59 23.13
C GLU A 33 11.96 4.70 22.02
N LYS A 34 13.22 4.26 22.18
CA LYS A 34 13.90 3.29 21.29
C LYS A 34 13.91 3.72 19.81
N LEU A 35 14.04 5.02 19.57
CA LEU A 35 14.20 5.55 18.22
C LEU A 35 15.40 4.88 17.54
N SER A 36 15.13 4.22 16.42
CA SER A 36 16.10 3.49 15.62
C SER A 36 15.97 3.87 14.15
N HIS A 37 17.10 3.80 13.46
CA HIS A 37 17.23 4.14 12.05
C HIS A 37 17.41 2.85 11.24
N LEU A 38 16.47 2.52 10.36
CA LEU A 38 16.39 1.18 9.76
C LEU A 38 17.06 1.07 8.39
N THR A 39 17.09 2.14 7.61
CA THR A 39 17.60 2.14 6.24
C THR A 39 18.78 3.08 6.09
N LYS A 40 19.65 2.87 5.10
CA LYS A 40 20.91 3.64 4.99
C LYS A 40 21.17 4.28 3.63
N GLY A 41 20.50 3.86 2.55
CA GLY A 41 20.80 4.30 1.19
C GLY A 41 19.55 4.51 0.34
N GLY A 42 19.65 5.45 -0.60
CA GLY A 42 18.51 5.91 -1.38
C GLY A 42 17.64 6.89 -0.61
N SER A 43 16.44 7.10 -1.13
CA SER A 43 15.39 7.91 -0.54
C SER A 43 14.16 7.02 -0.43
N ASP A 44 13.61 6.86 0.77
CA ASP A 44 12.67 5.79 1.09
C ASP A 44 11.25 6.32 1.29
N TRP A 45 10.26 5.54 0.86
CA TRP A 45 8.84 5.87 0.99
C TRP A 45 7.94 4.67 1.24
N GLY A 46 6.76 4.95 1.81
CA GLY A 46 5.67 4.01 1.98
C GLY A 46 6.05 2.78 2.80
N PRO A 47 6.57 2.94 4.03
CA PRO A 47 6.85 1.80 4.91
C PRO A 47 5.55 1.01 5.14
N ALA A 48 5.65 -0.32 5.09
CA ALA A 48 4.55 -1.23 5.37
C ALA A 48 5.06 -2.45 6.15
N TRP A 49 4.55 -2.64 7.37
CA TRP A 49 4.86 -3.82 8.19
C TRP A 49 4.25 -5.09 7.58
N SER A 50 5.01 -6.18 7.64
CA SER A 50 4.46 -7.52 7.44
C SER A 50 3.54 -7.90 8.62
N PRO A 51 2.44 -8.63 8.38
CA PRO A 51 1.54 -9.08 9.45
C PRO A 51 2.22 -9.87 10.58
N ASP A 52 3.31 -10.58 10.28
CA ASP A 52 4.13 -11.30 11.27
C ASP A 52 5.09 -10.42 12.08
N GLY A 53 5.19 -9.13 11.75
CA GLY A 53 6.04 -8.15 12.43
C GLY A 53 7.55 -8.32 12.17
N GLN A 54 7.95 -9.22 11.27
CA GLN A 54 9.37 -9.50 11.03
C GLN A 54 10.01 -8.56 10.02
N TRP A 55 9.22 -7.98 9.12
CA TRP A 55 9.70 -7.23 7.96
C TRP A 55 8.96 -5.92 7.78
N ILE A 56 9.64 -4.96 7.17
CA ILE A 56 9.06 -3.72 6.67
C ILE A 56 9.38 -3.64 5.19
N ALA A 57 8.35 -3.61 4.35
CA ALA A 57 8.45 -3.31 2.93
C ALA A 57 8.49 -1.80 2.71
N TYR A 58 9.22 -1.37 1.68
CA TYR A 58 9.31 0.04 1.31
C TYR A 58 9.78 0.22 -0.12
N ASN A 59 9.44 1.36 -0.71
CA ASN A 59 9.95 1.78 -2.00
C ASN A 59 11.14 2.70 -1.79
N THR A 60 12.23 2.47 -2.52
CA THR A 60 13.45 3.29 -2.40
C THR A 60 13.95 3.73 -3.77
N LEU A 61 14.24 5.02 -3.93
CA LEU A 61 14.86 5.57 -5.15
C LEU A 61 16.36 5.43 -5.02
N GLN A 62 16.92 4.52 -5.82
CA GLN A 62 18.36 4.28 -5.85
C GLN A 62 18.99 4.90 -7.10
N PRO A 63 20.25 5.34 -7.01
CA PRO A 63 21.09 5.56 -8.18
C PRO A 63 21.15 4.27 -9.01
N ASP A 64 20.82 4.34 -10.29
CA ASP A 64 20.84 3.19 -11.21
C ASP A 64 21.15 3.67 -12.65
N PRO A 65 22.44 3.91 -12.95
CA PRO A 65 22.86 4.57 -14.18
C PRO A 65 22.21 3.99 -15.45
N PRO A 66 21.78 4.84 -16.41
CA PRO A 66 22.01 6.29 -16.48
C PRO A 66 21.02 7.15 -15.67
N HIS A 67 20.06 6.54 -14.95
CA HIS A 67 18.99 7.28 -14.28
C HIS A 67 18.90 6.89 -12.80
N LYS A 68 17.85 7.36 -12.10
CA LYS A 68 17.48 6.80 -10.79
C LYS A 68 16.29 5.88 -11.02
N ARG A 69 16.22 4.78 -10.27
CA ARG A 69 15.07 3.85 -10.33
C ARG A 69 14.50 3.61 -8.96
N VAL A 70 13.18 3.40 -8.93
CA VAL A 70 12.47 3.01 -7.72
C VAL A 70 12.47 1.49 -7.63
N TYR A 71 12.79 0.99 -6.45
CA TYR A 71 12.82 -0.43 -6.14
C TYR A 71 11.96 -0.73 -4.94
N LEU A 72 11.28 -1.88 -4.97
CA LEU A 72 10.67 -2.47 -3.79
C LEU A 72 11.76 -3.20 -3.01
N TYR A 73 11.89 -2.86 -1.73
CA TYR A 73 12.77 -3.50 -0.77
C TYR A 73 11.97 -4.01 0.42
N ILE A 74 12.57 -4.94 1.15
CA ILE A 74 12.21 -5.25 2.53
C ILE A 74 13.44 -5.06 3.42
N VAL A 75 13.20 -4.79 4.69
CA VAL A 75 14.22 -4.82 5.75
C VAL A 75 13.64 -5.51 6.97
N SER A 76 14.45 -6.26 7.70
CA SER A 76 14.03 -6.84 8.97
C SER A 76 13.63 -5.75 9.97
N ALA A 77 12.77 -6.07 10.93
CA ALA A 77 12.29 -5.14 11.95
C ALA A 77 13.41 -4.49 12.80
N ASP A 78 14.61 -5.09 12.82
CA ASP A 78 15.81 -4.58 13.48
C ASP A 78 16.75 -3.78 12.55
N GLY A 79 16.40 -3.63 11.27
CA GLY A 79 17.16 -2.86 10.28
C GLY A 79 18.35 -3.59 9.65
N ARG A 80 18.62 -4.85 10.02
CA ARG A 80 19.90 -5.52 9.69
C ARG A 80 19.92 -6.24 8.34
N LYS A 81 18.77 -6.66 7.81
CA LYS A 81 18.70 -7.50 6.60
C LYS A 81 17.95 -6.82 5.46
N PRO A 82 18.47 -5.73 4.87
CA PRO A 82 17.84 -5.12 3.71
C PRO A 82 17.95 -6.05 2.49
N ARG A 83 16.87 -6.19 1.72
CA ARG A 83 16.85 -6.99 0.49
C ARG A 83 15.99 -6.31 -0.58
N ARG A 84 16.55 -6.16 -1.78
CA ARG A 84 15.83 -5.74 -2.99
C ARG A 84 14.94 -6.88 -3.49
N LEU A 85 13.68 -6.59 -3.78
CA LEU A 85 12.74 -7.57 -4.33
C LEU A 85 12.49 -7.39 -5.81
N ALA A 86 12.14 -6.16 -6.23
CA ALA A 86 11.72 -5.91 -7.60
C ALA A 86 11.88 -4.43 -7.99
N THR A 87 11.79 -4.15 -9.29
CA THR A 87 11.63 -2.78 -9.80
C THR A 87 10.18 -2.31 -9.59
N ALA A 88 10.03 -1.13 -9.02
CA ALA A 88 8.75 -0.47 -8.75
C ALA A 88 8.70 0.88 -9.48
N VAL A 89 7.54 1.55 -9.45
CA VAL A 89 7.30 2.77 -10.23
C VAL A 89 6.91 4.00 -9.44
N GLU A 90 6.53 3.85 -8.18
CA GLU A 90 5.91 4.94 -7.42
C GLU A 90 6.61 5.20 -6.09
N LYS A 91 6.79 6.49 -5.80
CA LYS A 91 7.17 6.99 -4.48
C LYS A 91 5.88 7.19 -3.67
N GLY A 92 5.86 6.74 -2.41
CA GLY A 92 4.79 7.10 -1.46
C GLY A 92 3.44 6.38 -1.64
N ARG A 93 3.35 5.37 -2.52
CA ARG A 93 2.19 4.48 -2.62
C ARG A 93 2.63 3.08 -2.19
N SER A 94 2.21 2.70 -0.99
CA SER A 94 2.76 1.58 -0.24
C SER A 94 2.55 0.24 -0.95
N ALA A 95 3.53 -0.64 -0.79
CA ALA A 95 3.34 -2.06 -1.04
C ALA A 95 2.41 -2.64 0.04
N ALA A 96 1.66 -3.68 -0.30
CA ALA A 96 0.75 -4.33 0.62
C ALA A 96 1.14 -5.79 0.81
N TRP A 97 1.33 -6.20 2.06
CA TRP A 97 1.60 -7.58 2.42
C TRP A 97 0.33 -8.42 2.33
N SER A 98 0.48 -9.66 1.87
CA SER A 98 -0.55 -10.68 2.03
C SER A 98 -0.75 -11.00 3.52
N PRO A 99 -1.96 -11.42 3.93
CA PRO A 99 -2.25 -11.73 5.34
C PRO A 99 -1.33 -12.78 5.96
N ASP A 100 -0.80 -13.70 5.13
CA ASP A 100 0.13 -14.75 5.53
C ASP A 100 1.60 -14.30 5.61
N SER A 101 1.89 -13.01 5.36
CA SER A 101 3.25 -12.42 5.29
C SER A 101 4.19 -13.00 4.22
N LYS A 102 3.69 -13.83 3.28
CA LYS A 102 4.54 -14.50 2.28
C LYS A 102 4.67 -13.75 0.97
N LYS A 103 3.75 -12.83 0.67
CA LYS A 103 3.68 -12.14 -0.61
C LYS A 103 3.48 -10.66 -0.42
N ILE A 104 3.87 -9.89 -1.43
CA ILE A 104 3.67 -8.45 -1.47
C ILE A 104 3.03 -8.07 -2.80
N ALA A 105 1.92 -7.35 -2.74
CA ALA A 105 1.32 -6.68 -3.88
C ALA A 105 1.86 -5.25 -4.00
N PHE A 106 2.22 -4.82 -5.21
CA PHE A 106 2.82 -3.50 -5.44
C PHE A 106 2.62 -3.03 -6.89
N SER A 107 2.79 -1.73 -7.11
CA SER A 107 2.79 -1.12 -8.44
C SER A 107 4.15 -1.33 -9.14
N THR A 108 4.16 -1.92 -10.33
CA THR A 108 5.34 -2.07 -11.19
C THR A 108 5.10 -1.51 -12.59
N TRP A 109 6.16 -1.33 -13.40
CA TRP A 109 6.06 -0.95 -14.81
C TRP A 109 6.20 -2.15 -15.72
N GLU A 110 5.48 -2.15 -16.83
CA GLU A 110 5.79 -2.98 -17.99
C GLU A 110 6.09 -2.09 -19.20
N LEU A 111 7.28 -2.25 -19.78
CA LEU A 111 7.75 -1.43 -20.88
C LEU A 111 6.74 -1.46 -22.05
N GLY A 112 6.36 -0.29 -22.55
CA GLY A 112 5.41 -0.19 -23.66
C GLY A 112 3.95 -0.51 -23.32
N ILE A 113 3.64 -0.92 -22.08
CA ILE A 113 2.28 -1.28 -21.63
C ILE A 113 1.80 -0.38 -20.47
N GLY A 114 2.68 0.06 -19.58
CA GLY A 114 2.35 0.93 -18.46
C GLY A 114 2.36 0.23 -17.09
N PRO A 115 1.87 0.90 -16.03
CA PRO A 115 1.92 0.37 -14.69
C PRO A 115 0.89 -0.76 -14.47
N LYS A 116 1.21 -1.63 -13.53
CA LYS A 116 0.49 -2.86 -13.21
C LYS A 116 0.53 -3.07 -11.70
N ILE A 117 -0.51 -3.68 -11.16
CA ILE A 117 -0.39 -4.39 -9.89
C ILE A 117 0.27 -5.75 -10.15
N ALA A 118 1.35 -6.03 -9.43
CA ALA A 118 2.06 -7.30 -9.41
C ALA A 118 2.11 -7.84 -7.98
N ILE A 119 2.26 -9.16 -7.87
CA ILE A 119 2.53 -9.87 -6.62
C ILE A 119 3.92 -10.49 -6.73
N ILE A 120 4.73 -10.32 -5.70
CA ILE A 120 5.99 -11.04 -5.53
C ILE A 120 5.92 -11.96 -4.32
N ASP A 121 6.35 -13.19 -4.51
CA ASP A 121 6.64 -14.12 -3.42
C ASP A 121 7.95 -13.72 -2.75
N VAL A 122 7.90 -13.50 -1.44
CA VAL A 122 9.01 -12.91 -0.69
C VAL A 122 10.19 -13.87 -0.64
N GLU A 123 9.96 -15.15 -0.40
CA GLU A 123 11.04 -16.13 -0.25
C GLU A 123 11.70 -16.46 -1.58
N SER A 124 10.91 -16.88 -2.57
CA SER A 124 11.41 -17.33 -3.88
C SER A 124 11.78 -16.17 -4.81
N GLY A 125 11.26 -14.97 -4.57
CA GLY A 125 11.39 -13.84 -5.49
C GLY A 125 10.54 -13.97 -6.75
N LYS A 126 9.68 -15.01 -6.85
CA LYS A 126 8.82 -15.22 -8.01
C LYS A 126 7.80 -14.10 -8.11
N LEU A 127 7.82 -13.39 -9.24
CA LEU A 127 6.92 -12.27 -9.53
C LEU A 127 5.86 -12.68 -10.55
N ARG A 128 4.60 -12.31 -10.31
CA ARG A 128 3.50 -12.41 -11.28
C ARG A 128 2.74 -11.09 -11.39
N ARG A 129 2.29 -10.73 -12.59
CA ARG A 129 1.45 -9.54 -12.82
C ARG A 129 -0.02 -9.94 -12.72
N VAL A 130 -0.79 -9.24 -11.90
CA VAL A 130 -2.18 -9.64 -11.61
C VAL A 130 -3.18 -8.91 -12.48
N THR A 131 -2.82 -7.72 -12.95
CA THR A 131 -3.75 -6.85 -13.70
C THR A 131 -3.36 -6.73 -15.16
N LEU A 132 -4.34 -6.54 -16.03
CA LEU A 132 -4.12 -6.34 -17.46
C LEU A 132 -3.40 -5.03 -17.83
N GLY A 133 -2.82 -5.05 -19.03
CA GLY A 133 -2.42 -3.91 -19.84
C GLY A 133 -3.46 -2.80 -19.88
N GLY A 134 -3.04 -1.55 -19.94
CA GLY A 134 -3.94 -0.40 -19.96
C GLY A 134 -3.59 0.59 -21.07
N ARG A 135 -2.97 0.11 -22.16
CA ARG A 135 -2.61 0.99 -23.27
C ARG A 135 -3.80 1.10 -24.20
N VAL A 136 -4.28 2.32 -24.35
CA VAL A 136 -5.39 2.65 -25.24
C VAL A 136 -4.86 3.40 -26.47
N PRO A 137 -5.55 3.34 -27.62
CA PRO A 137 -5.20 4.13 -28.79
C PRO A 137 -5.03 5.62 -28.42
N GLY A 138 -3.97 6.26 -28.91
CA GLY A 138 -3.58 7.61 -28.49
C GLY A 138 -2.53 7.68 -27.37
N GLY A 139 -2.04 6.54 -26.88
CA GLY A 139 -0.84 6.49 -26.03
C GLY A 139 -1.07 6.81 -24.55
N ARG A 140 -2.31 7.01 -24.11
CA ARG A 140 -2.64 7.15 -22.69
C ARG A 140 -2.44 5.82 -21.97
N VAL A 141 -1.88 5.89 -20.77
CA VAL A 141 -1.54 4.76 -19.91
C VAL A 141 -2.25 4.96 -18.57
N PHE A 142 -3.04 3.96 -18.16
CA PHE A 142 -3.72 4.02 -16.86
C PHE A 142 -2.76 3.75 -15.72
N MET A 143 -2.81 4.59 -14.69
CA MET A 143 -2.11 4.39 -13.43
C MET A 143 -2.86 3.37 -12.59
N LYS A 144 -2.18 2.33 -12.14
CA LYS A 144 -2.71 1.32 -11.20
C LYS A 144 -1.85 1.31 -9.96
N TYR A 145 -2.45 1.56 -8.79
CA TYR A 145 -1.69 1.79 -7.57
C TYR A 145 -2.43 1.53 -6.27
N ALA A 146 -1.70 1.66 -5.16
CA ALA A 146 -2.16 1.44 -3.78
C ALA A 146 -2.94 0.12 -3.63
N PRO A 147 -2.30 -1.02 -3.92
CA PRO A 147 -2.95 -2.31 -3.73
C PRO A 147 -3.22 -2.56 -2.24
N ALA A 148 -4.26 -3.33 -1.93
CA ALA A 148 -4.57 -3.81 -0.59
C ALA A 148 -5.14 -5.23 -0.67
N TRP A 149 -4.59 -6.14 0.14
CA TRP A 149 -5.05 -7.52 0.22
C TRP A 149 -6.31 -7.65 1.06
N SER A 150 -7.24 -8.48 0.62
CA SER A 150 -8.33 -8.93 1.48
C SER A 150 -7.79 -9.77 2.64
N PRO A 151 -8.47 -9.78 3.80
CA PRO A 151 -8.01 -10.51 4.98
C PRO A 151 -7.91 -12.02 4.77
N ASP A 152 -8.72 -12.56 3.86
CA ASP A 152 -8.68 -13.97 3.46
C ASP A 152 -7.64 -14.28 2.36
N GLY A 153 -6.93 -13.25 1.87
CA GLY A 153 -5.88 -13.35 0.87
C GLY A 153 -6.37 -13.65 -0.55
N LYS A 154 -7.68 -13.66 -0.82
CA LYS A 154 -8.23 -14.02 -2.14
C LYS A 154 -8.31 -12.86 -3.13
N TRP A 155 -8.36 -11.62 -2.64
CA TRP A 155 -8.58 -10.45 -3.47
C TRP A 155 -7.53 -9.38 -3.23
N ILE A 156 -7.27 -8.61 -4.28
CA ILE A 156 -6.53 -7.34 -4.18
C ILE A 156 -7.44 -6.23 -4.65
N ALA A 157 -7.73 -5.29 -3.75
CA ALA A 157 -8.30 -4.00 -4.12
C ALA A 157 -7.17 -3.08 -4.59
N TYR A 158 -7.43 -2.23 -5.57
CA TYR A 158 -6.47 -1.23 -6.04
C TYR A 158 -7.18 -0.03 -6.67
N VAL A 159 -6.45 1.06 -6.83
CA VAL A 159 -6.94 2.28 -7.48
C VAL A 159 -6.47 2.32 -8.94
N SER A 160 -7.38 2.67 -9.86
CA SER A 160 -7.03 2.98 -11.25
C SER A 160 -7.75 4.21 -11.77
N ASP A 161 -7.09 4.99 -12.62
CA ASP A 161 -7.79 5.99 -13.45
C ASP A 161 -8.43 5.32 -14.69
N ASN A 162 -9.37 6.01 -15.33
CA ASN A 162 -10.07 5.56 -16.54
C ASN A 162 -10.07 6.66 -17.63
N LEU A 163 -10.34 6.28 -18.88
CA LEU A 163 -10.49 7.17 -20.03
C LEU A 163 -11.77 8.00 -19.98
N GLU A 164 -12.85 7.42 -19.44
CA GLU A 164 -14.19 8.01 -19.46
C GLU A 164 -14.21 9.42 -18.86
N VAL A 165 -13.43 9.65 -17.80
CA VAL A 165 -13.40 10.93 -17.11
C VAL A 165 -11.96 11.28 -16.72
N GLN A 166 -11.44 12.36 -17.30
CA GLN A 166 -10.11 12.86 -16.97
C GLN A 166 -10.01 13.17 -15.47
N HIS A 167 -8.86 12.85 -14.87
CA HIS A 167 -8.52 13.10 -13.47
C HIS A 167 -9.42 12.41 -12.42
N LYS A 168 -10.19 11.38 -12.79
CA LYS A 168 -10.96 10.56 -11.85
C LYS A 168 -10.38 9.16 -11.71
N THR A 169 -10.48 8.64 -10.49
CA THR A 169 -9.91 7.36 -10.06
C THR A 169 -10.99 6.51 -9.42
N PHE A 170 -11.00 5.23 -9.73
CA PHE A 170 -11.99 4.27 -9.22
C PHE A 170 -11.30 3.14 -8.46
N LEU A 171 -12.06 2.52 -7.57
CA LEU A 171 -11.65 1.29 -6.90
C LEU A 171 -11.98 0.09 -7.78
N TYR A 172 -11.02 -0.82 -7.87
CA TYR A 172 -11.13 -2.09 -8.55
C TYR A 172 -10.73 -3.22 -7.61
N VAL A 173 -11.26 -4.42 -7.85
CA VAL A 173 -10.78 -5.66 -7.25
C VAL A 173 -10.34 -6.65 -8.31
N VAL A 174 -9.32 -7.45 -8.00
CA VAL A 174 -8.81 -8.51 -8.85
C VAL A 174 -8.49 -9.74 -8.01
N ASP A 175 -8.67 -10.93 -8.58
CA ASP A 175 -8.35 -12.19 -7.94
C ASP A 175 -6.84 -12.31 -7.68
N ALA A 176 -6.48 -12.51 -6.41
CA ALA A 176 -5.11 -12.62 -5.93
C ALA A 176 -4.53 -14.06 -6.04
N ALA A 177 -5.36 -15.05 -6.32
CA ALA A 177 -4.97 -16.44 -6.63
C ALA A 177 -5.07 -16.75 -8.14
N GLY A 178 -5.84 -15.96 -8.87
CA GLY A 178 -6.12 -16.14 -10.29
C GLY A 178 -4.90 -16.04 -11.21
N GLU A 179 -5.15 -16.24 -12.50
CA GLU A 179 -4.14 -16.27 -13.55
C GLU A 179 -3.33 -14.97 -13.68
N GLU A 180 -2.24 -15.03 -14.45
CA GLU A 180 -1.52 -13.81 -14.80
C GLU A 180 -2.44 -12.89 -15.63
N ARG A 181 -2.49 -11.61 -15.28
CA ARG A 181 -3.31 -10.60 -15.96
C ARG A 181 -4.82 -10.91 -15.94
N ALA A 182 -5.36 -11.20 -14.76
CA ALA A 182 -6.80 -11.35 -14.55
C ALA A 182 -7.58 -10.07 -14.85
N GLU A 183 -8.84 -10.25 -15.26
CA GLU A 183 -9.81 -9.16 -15.37
C GLU A 183 -10.15 -8.59 -14.00
N SER A 184 -10.46 -7.29 -13.96
CA SER A 184 -10.70 -6.56 -12.71
C SER A 184 -12.10 -5.99 -12.68
N ILE A 185 -12.74 -6.09 -11.52
CA ILE A 185 -14.12 -5.62 -11.30
C ILE A 185 -14.06 -4.22 -10.71
N ARG A 186 -14.74 -3.24 -11.33
CA ARG A 186 -14.87 -1.88 -10.81
C ARG A 186 -15.93 -1.85 -9.69
N LEU A 187 -15.55 -1.34 -8.52
CA LEU A 187 -16.45 -1.23 -7.36
C LEU A 187 -17.15 0.14 -7.28
N THR A 188 -16.46 1.22 -7.61
CA THR A 188 -17.00 2.58 -7.46
C THR A 188 -17.39 3.17 -8.82
N THR A 189 -18.59 3.73 -8.91
CA THR A 189 -19.09 4.42 -10.11
C THR A 189 -19.13 5.94 -9.95
N HIS A 190 -19.14 6.45 -8.72
CA HIS A 190 -19.21 7.88 -8.45
C HIS A 190 -17.91 8.64 -8.77
N LEU A 191 -18.01 9.91 -9.16
CA LEU A 191 -16.90 10.74 -9.67
C LEU A 191 -16.03 11.39 -8.58
N SER A 192 -15.91 10.77 -7.40
CA SER A 192 -14.96 11.20 -6.37
C SER A 192 -13.57 10.61 -6.62
N THR A 193 -12.53 11.25 -6.09
CA THR A 193 -11.18 10.68 -6.06
C THR A 193 -11.13 9.60 -4.98
N ASN A 194 -10.65 8.42 -5.32
CA ASN A 194 -10.52 7.28 -4.42
C ASN A 194 -9.04 7.03 -4.17
N ILE A 195 -8.66 6.89 -2.90
CA ILE A 195 -7.27 6.69 -2.48
C ILE A 195 -7.20 5.55 -1.47
N SER A 196 -6.12 4.77 -1.53
CA SER A 196 -5.71 3.82 -0.48
C SER A 196 -6.84 2.92 0.05
N PRO A 197 -7.36 1.98 -0.75
CA PRO A 197 -8.37 1.04 -0.30
C PRO A 197 -7.88 0.25 0.92
N ALA A 198 -8.79 -0.02 1.84
CA ALA A 198 -8.56 -0.88 2.99
C ALA A 198 -9.72 -1.88 3.10
N TRP A 199 -9.43 -3.06 3.61
CA TRP A 199 -10.43 -4.09 3.86
C TRP A 199 -10.78 -4.12 5.34
N VAL A 200 -12.04 -4.42 5.64
CA VAL A 200 -12.52 -4.66 7.00
C VAL A 200 -12.56 -6.17 7.23
N PRO A 201 -11.88 -6.71 8.27
CA PRO A 201 -11.98 -8.12 8.61
C PRO A 201 -13.31 -8.45 9.28
N GLU A 202 -13.87 -9.61 8.94
CA GLU A 202 -15.06 -10.15 9.59
C GLU A 202 -14.72 -10.92 10.88
N PRO A 203 -15.59 -10.92 11.91
CA PRO A 203 -16.86 -10.21 11.96
C PRO A 203 -16.68 -8.76 12.44
N PHE A 204 -17.14 -7.79 11.64
CA PHE A 204 -17.37 -6.44 12.16
C PHE A 204 -18.81 -6.38 12.69
N PHE A 205 -19.01 -5.84 13.90
CA PHE A 205 -20.36 -5.54 14.37
C PHE A 205 -20.99 -4.53 13.39
N SER A 206 -21.86 -5.01 12.50
CA SER A 206 -22.66 -4.12 11.65
C SER A 206 -23.63 -3.35 12.54
N VAL A 207 -23.25 -2.15 12.98
CA VAL A 207 -24.26 -1.17 13.38
C VAL A 207 -24.82 -0.62 12.07
N SER A 208 -25.80 -1.33 11.50
CA SER A 208 -26.62 -0.76 10.43
C SER A 208 -27.34 0.46 11.02
N PRO A 209 -27.19 1.67 10.46
CA PRO A 209 -28.13 2.73 10.77
C PRO A 209 -29.44 2.32 10.10
N SER A 210 -30.34 1.66 10.82
CA SER A 210 -31.74 1.63 10.39
C SER A 210 -32.18 3.08 10.27
N ALA A 211 -32.55 3.47 9.07
CA ALA A 211 -33.00 4.81 8.71
C ALA A 211 -34.34 5.10 9.38
N GLU A 212 -34.35 5.29 10.69
CA GLU A 212 -35.46 5.88 11.42
C GLU A 212 -34.91 6.44 12.73
N LYS A 213 -35.05 7.77 12.88
CA LYS A 213 -34.60 8.64 13.99
C LYS A 213 -33.19 9.22 13.87
N MET A 214 -33.03 10.10 12.89
CA MET A 214 -32.31 11.35 13.08
C MET A 214 -32.98 12.15 14.22
N THR A 215 -32.42 12.09 15.43
CA THR A 215 -32.56 13.17 16.41
C THR A 215 -31.30 13.21 17.27
N THR A 216 -30.42 14.15 16.91
CA THR A 216 -29.40 14.82 17.74
C THR A 216 -29.10 14.20 19.11
N LEU A 217 -27.95 13.54 19.24
CA LEU A 217 -27.27 13.35 20.53
C LEU A 217 -25.93 14.09 20.55
N TRP A 218 -26.01 15.41 20.30
CA TRP A 218 -25.00 16.37 20.75
C TRP A 218 -25.71 17.31 21.73
N GLY A 219 -25.69 16.97 23.02
CA GLY A 219 -26.24 17.85 24.06
C GLY A 219 -26.66 17.15 25.33
N LYS A 220 -25.70 16.87 26.21
CA LYS A 220 -25.77 17.06 27.68
C LYS A 220 -24.73 16.18 28.38
N LEU A 221 -23.48 16.66 28.38
CA LEU A 221 -22.60 16.50 29.52
C LEU A 221 -22.50 17.89 30.17
N LYS A 222 -22.63 17.93 31.50
CA LYS A 222 -22.65 19.08 32.41
C LYS A 222 -24.03 19.66 32.75
N GLN A 223 -24.56 19.20 33.88
CA GLN A 223 -24.88 20.12 34.97
C GLN A 223 -24.41 19.49 36.29
N HIS A 224 -23.53 20.21 36.98
CA HIS A 224 -23.38 20.20 38.44
C HIS A 224 -24.78 20.24 39.06
N ARG A 225 -25.13 19.48 40.09
CA ARG A 225 -24.53 19.35 41.42
C ARG A 225 -25.22 18.18 42.13
#